data_AF-A0A377DCM4-F1
#
_entry.id   AF-A0A377DCM4-F1
#
_cell.length_a   1.000
_cell.length_b   1.000
_cell.length_c   1.000
_cell.angle_alpha   90.00
_cell.angle_beta   90.00
_cell.angle_gamma   90.00
#
_symmetry.space_group_name_H-M   'P 1'
#
loop_
_entity.id
_entity.type
_entity.pdbx_description
1 polymer ?
#
loop_
_entity_poly.entity_id
_entity_poly.type
_entity_poly.pdbx_seq_one_letter_code
_entity_poly.pdbx_strand_id
1 'polypeptide(L)' 'MIKHARNTLLVADHTKFAASAAISIGNARNVRAFFTDAPPPNSFCQLLSEENVELVVAEQEVS' A
#
# COMPACT_ATOMS: atom_id res chain seq x y z
N MET A 1 14.49 -10.62 5.78
CA MET A 1 14.59 -9.29 6.41
C MET A 1 13.21 -8.74 6.78
N ILE A 2 12.24 -8.61 5.85
CA ILE A 2 10.86 -8.16 6.19
C ILE A 2 10.07 -9.17 7.05
N LYS A 3 10.28 -10.49 6.88
CA LYS A 3 9.52 -11.54 7.59
C LYS A 3 9.63 -11.51 9.13
N HIS A 4 10.65 -10.86 9.70
CA HIS A 4 10.84 -10.78 11.16
C HIS A 4 10.39 -9.44 11.76
N ALA A 5 9.85 -8.53 10.94
CA ALA A 5 9.31 -7.28 11.44
C ALA A 5 8.02 -7.52 12.23
N ARG A 6 7.84 -6.81 13.35
CA ARG A 6 6.59 -6.85 14.12
C ARG A 6 5.44 -6.16 13.39
N ASN A 7 5.76 -5.14 12.59
CA ASN A 7 4.83 -4.43 11.71
C ASN A 7 5.55 -4.11 10.41
N THR A 8 4.89 -4.34 9.28
CA THR A 8 5.37 -3.94 7.95
C THR A 8 4.45 -2.86 7.42
N LEU A 9 4.98 -1.67 7.13
CA LEU A 9 4.23 -0.56 6.56
C LEU A 9 4.71 -0.36 5.12
N LEU A 10 3.79 -0.26 4.17
CA LEU A 10 4.10 -0.04 2.77
C LEU A 10 3.64 1.35 2.35
N VAL A 11 4.54 2.12 1.76
CA VAL A 11 4.25 3.47 1.27
C VAL A 11 4.48 3.47 -0.23
N ALA A 12 3.50 3.96 -0.99
CA ALA A 12 3.63 4.16 -2.42
C ALA A 12 2.74 5.32 -2.86
N ASP A 13 3.25 6.15 -3.76
CA ASP A 13 2.44 7.17 -4.42
C ASP A 13 1.51 6.53 -5.47
N HIS A 14 0.52 7.31 -5.90
CA HIS A 14 -0.47 6.91 -6.88
C HIS A 14 0.12 6.58 -8.25
N THR A 15 1.31 7.11 -8.58
CA THR A 15 1.98 6.81 -9.86
C THR A 15 2.36 5.34 -9.97
N LYS A 16 2.52 4.64 -8.83
CA LYS A 16 2.87 3.21 -8.81
C LYS A 16 1.75 2.29 -9.29
N PHE A 17 0.49 2.75 -9.34
CA PHE A 17 -0.62 1.95 -9.88
C PHE A 17 -0.62 1.87 -11.41
N ALA A 18 0.04 2.81 -12.09
CA ALA A 18 0.14 2.86 -13.54
C ALA A 18 1.45 2.27 -14.09
N ALA A 19 2.38 1.86 -13.21
CA ALA A 19 3.70 1.40 -13.58
C ALA A 19 3.88 -0.10 -13.36
N SER A 20 4.64 -0.75 -14.24
CA SER A 20 5.10 -2.14 -13.99
C SER A 20 6.32 -2.14 -13.08
N ALA A 21 6.29 -2.97 -12.03
CA ALA A 21 7.45 -3.16 -11.18
C ALA A 21 8.52 -3.97 -11.91
N ALA A 22 9.73 -3.43 -12.02
CA ALA A 22 10.87 -4.14 -12.62
C ALA A 22 11.35 -5.33 -11.76
N ILE A 23 11.01 -5.34 -10.46
CA ILE A 23 11.38 -6.38 -9.51
C ILE A 23 10.28 -6.60 -8.47
N SER A 24 10.07 -7.85 -8.06
CA SER A 24 9.17 -8.21 -6.96
C SER A 24 9.96 -8.35 -5.66
N ILE A 25 9.74 -7.41 -4.74
CA ILE A 25 10.45 -7.33 -3.44
C ILE A 25 9.58 -7.75 -2.24
N GLY A 26 8.29 -7.97 -2.46
CA GLY A 26 7.32 -8.28 -1.42
C GLY A 26 5.90 -8.39 -1.96
N ASN A 27 4.97 -8.72 -1.07
CA ASN A 27 3.55 -8.82 -1.40
C ASN A 27 2.77 -7.88 -0.46
N ALA A 28 1.94 -7.01 -1.03
CA ALA A 28 1.09 -6.08 -0.28
C ALA A 28 0.17 -6.78 0.72
N ARG A 29 -0.19 -8.06 0.49
CA ARG A 29 -0.99 -8.88 1.42
C ARG A 29 -0.32 -9.13 2.78
N ASN A 30 1.00 -9.01 2.85
CA ASN A 30 1.78 -9.30 4.07
C ASN A 30 2.11 -8.04 4.86
N VAL A 31 1.45 -6.91 4.58
CA VAL A 31 1.72 -5.62 5.23
C VAL A 31 0.58 -5.31 6.20
N ARG A 32 0.92 -4.60 7.28
CA ARG A 32 -0.03 -4.15 8.30
C ARG A 32 -0.91 -3.02 7.75
N ALA A 33 -0.28 -2.08 7.05
CA ALA A 33 -0.94 -0.89 6.52
C ALA A 33 -0.23 -0.43 5.23
N PHE A 34 -1.02 0.15 4.33
CA PHE A 34 -0.61 0.73 3.07
C PHE A 34 -0.95 2.22 3.03
N PHE A 35 0.03 3.06 2.73
CA PHE A 35 -0.07 4.51 2.70
C PHE A 35 0.11 5.02 1.27
N THR A 36 -0.77 5.91 0.83
CA THR A 36 -0.76 6.51 -0.51
C THR A 36 -1.20 7.97 -0.47
N ASP A 37 -0.78 8.76 -1.45
CA ASP A 37 -1.15 10.17 -1.62
C ASP A 37 -2.48 10.37 -2.36
N ALA A 38 -3.01 9.34 -3.01
CA ALA A 38 -4.34 9.33 -3.61
C ALA A 38 -5.03 7.96 -3.50
N PRO A 39 -6.37 7.89 -3.59
CA PRO A 39 -7.10 6.63 -3.54
C PRO A 39 -6.61 5.62 -4.60
N PRO A 40 -6.31 4.36 -4.22
CA PRO A 40 -5.98 3.31 -5.18
C PRO A 40 -7.17 2.97 -6.09
N PRO A 41 -6.94 2.24 -7.19
CA PRO A 41 -8.02 1.61 -7.96
C PRO A 41 -8.88 0.70 -7.07
N ASN A 42 -10.19 0.64 -7.33
CA ASN A 42 -11.15 -0.13 -6.51
C ASN A 42 -10.76 -1.60 -6.32
N SER A 43 -10.21 -2.24 -7.35
CA SER A 43 -9.74 -3.63 -7.26
C SER A 43 -8.61 -3.80 -6.24
N PHE A 44 -7.74 -2.79 -6.11
CA PHE A 44 -6.67 -2.79 -5.13
C PHE A 44 -7.22 -2.53 -3.72
N CYS A 45 -8.18 -1.61 -3.57
CA CYS A 45 -8.87 -1.38 -2.30
C CYS A 45 -9.57 -2.64 -1.78
N GLN A 46 -10.26 -3.39 -2.66
CA GLN A 46 -10.89 -4.66 -2.31
C GLN A 46 -9.86 -5.68 -1.83
N LEU A 47 -8.74 -5.82 -2.55
CA LEU A 47 -7.65 -6.71 -2.17
C LEU A 47 -7.10 -6.37 -0.77
N LEU A 48 -6.85 -5.09 -0.49
CA LEU A 48 -6.37 -4.65 0.83
C LEU A 48 -7.37 -5.01 1.93
N SER A 49 -8.67 -4.79 1.68
CA SER A 49 -9.74 -5.12 2.63
C SER A 49 -9.84 -6.62 2.90
N GLU A 50 -9.77 -7.46 1.87
CA GLU A 50 -9.83 -8.93 1.99
C GLU A 50 -8.67 -9.47 2.84
N GLU A 51 -7.52 -8.81 2.74
CA GLU A 51 -6.27 -9.23 3.36
C GLU A 51 -6.02 -8.52 4.70
N ASN A 52 -7.02 -7.81 5.22
CA ASN A 52 -6.98 -7.04 6.48
C ASN A 52 -5.82 -6.02 6.54
N VAL A 53 -5.47 -5.46 5.38
CA VAL A 53 -4.48 -4.39 5.26
C VAL A 53 -5.19 -3.05 5.41
N GLU A 54 -4.73 -2.24 6.36
CA GLU A 54 -5.25 -0.90 6.58
C GLU A 54 -4.82 0.04 5.44
N LEU A 55 -5.77 0.66 4.75
CA LEU A 55 -5.51 1.68 3.74
C LEU A 55 -5.57 3.07 4.37
N VAL A 56 -4.47 3.81 4.27
CA VAL A 56 -4.39 5.21 4.71
C VAL A 56 -4.09 6.08 3.50
N VAL A 57 -5.00 6.99 3.16
CA VAL A 57 -4.76 8.03 2.15
C VAL A 57 -4.31 9.28 2.88
N ALA A 58 -3.10 9.76 2.58
CA ALA A 58 -2.57 10.97 3.18
C ALA A 58 -3.35 12.18 2.67
N GLU A 59 -4.03 12.87 3.56
CA GLU A 59 -4.62 14.18 3.26
C GLU A 59 -3.49 15.21 3.20
N GLN A 60 -3.45 16.02 2.13
CA GLN A 60 -2.62 17.22 2.15
C GLN A 60 -3.26 18.19 3.15
N GLU A 61 -2.59 18.48 4.26
CA GLU A 61 -2.94 19.61 5.13
C GLU A 61 -2.89 20.88 4.27
N VAL A 62 -4.07 21.37 3.88
CA VAL A 62 -4.20 22.65 3.19
C VAL A 62 -4.07 23.74 4.26
N SER A 63 -2.88 24.33 4.36
CA SER A 63 -2.59 25.50 5.20
C SER A 63 -3.23 26.77 4.67
#